data_AF-L7Z9C6-F1
#
_entry.id   AF-L7Z9C6-F1
#
_cell.length_a   1.000
_cell.length_b   1.000
_cell.length_c   1.000
_cell.angle_alpha   90.00
_cell.angle_beta   90.00
_cell.angle_gamma   90.00
#
_symmetry.space_group_name_H-M   'P 1'
#
loop_
_entity.id
_entity.type
_entity.pdbx_description
1 polymer ?
#
loop_
_entity_poly.entity_id
_entity_poly.type
_entity_poly.pdbx_seq_one_letter_code
_entity_poly.pdbx_strand_id
1 'polypeptide(L)'
;MAAGLFSHRVSDLCLGKPALRSLPVAATVGDALSALRSSEDSFLSVWSCDHRSKAAAAAASHEGGEGGECRCVGKLCMVDVICYLSSEDSLSSPSEALKAPVSALLPKIPGQVVHVEPSSRLVEAIDLILQGAQNLVVPIQTRSTRRKQHQKLSSSTGPITVHKGEEFCWLTQEDVIRFLLNSIGIFSPIPARTIDTLGLITTEVLAVDYHSPASAALEAISRSLVEQTSVAVVDVEGVLIGEISPSTLACCEETVAAAVATLSCGDLMSYIDCGGPPENLVRVVERE
;
A
#
# COMPACT_ATOMS: atom_id res chain seq x y z
N MET A 1 -22.97 26.25 -7.30
CA MET A 1 -21.83 26.00 -6.36
C MET A 1 -21.29 24.58 -6.49
N ALA A 2 -22.13 23.54 -6.62
CA ALA A 2 -21.67 22.16 -6.91
C ALA A 2 -21.05 21.96 -8.32
N ALA A 3 -21.33 22.86 -9.29
CA ALA A 3 -20.82 22.77 -10.66
C ALA A 3 -19.28 22.80 -10.78
N GLY A 4 -18.57 23.36 -9.79
CA GLY A 4 -17.11 23.38 -9.77
C GLY A 4 -16.51 21.98 -9.59
N LEU A 5 -17.12 21.14 -8.76
CA LEU A 5 -16.61 19.79 -8.50
C LEU A 5 -16.62 18.90 -9.76
N PHE A 6 -17.69 19.02 -10.57
CA PHE A 6 -17.85 18.29 -11.83
C PHE A 6 -16.89 18.74 -12.95
N SER A 7 -16.19 19.86 -12.76
CA SER A 7 -15.22 20.38 -13.73
C SER A 7 -13.81 19.82 -13.53
N HIS A 8 -13.52 19.27 -12.34
CA HIS A 8 -12.21 18.73 -12.03
C HIS A 8 -11.95 17.40 -12.71
N ARG A 9 -10.69 17.20 -13.10
CA ARG A 9 -10.20 15.98 -13.74
C ARG A 9 -9.25 15.24 -12.83
N VAL A 10 -9.08 13.96 -13.10
CA VAL A 10 -8.13 13.10 -12.39
C VAL A 10 -6.71 13.67 -12.44
N SER A 11 -6.30 14.25 -13.58
CA SER A 11 -4.99 14.90 -13.73
C SER A 11 -4.72 16.02 -12.73
N ASP A 12 -5.76 16.68 -12.20
CA ASP A 12 -5.61 17.77 -11.24
C ASP A 12 -5.05 17.26 -9.90
N LEU A 13 -5.33 15.99 -9.56
CA LEU A 13 -4.84 15.32 -8.36
C LEU A 13 -3.45 14.69 -8.55
N CYS A 14 -3.00 14.54 -9.79
CA CYS A 14 -1.69 13.96 -10.13
C CYS A 14 -0.54 14.98 -10.04
N LEU A 15 -0.83 16.26 -9.83
CA LEU A 15 0.19 17.31 -9.78
C LEU A 15 1.13 17.11 -8.59
N GLY A 16 2.43 16.97 -8.87
CA GLY A 16 3.47 16.79 -7.84
C GLY A 16 3.52 15.37 -7.25
N LYS A 17 2.70 14.44 -7.75
CA LYS A 17 2.79 13.03 -7.36
C LYS A 17 4.07 12.39 -7.90
N PRO A 18 4.77 11.58 -7.09
CA PRO A 18 5.95 10.87 -7.56
C PRO A 18 5.57 9.77 -8.56
N ALA A 19 6.51 9.42 -9.42
CA ALA A 19 6.39 8.27 -10.31
C ALA A 19 6.45 6.97 -9.50
N LEU A 20 5.66 5.97 -9.91
CA LEU A 20 5.62 4.67 -9.26
C LEU A 20 6.93 3.90 -9.47
N ARG A 21 7.41 3.31 -8.38
CA ARG A 21 8.42 2.25 -8.44
C ARG A 21 7.73 0.92 -8.73
N SER A 22 8.21 0.17 -9.72
CA SER A 22 7.62 -1.10 -10.10
C SER A 22 8.48 -2.32 -9.81
N LEU A 23 7.78 -3.43 -9.63
CA LEU A 23 8.30 -4.79 -9.71
C LEU A 23 7.46 -5.61 -10.69
N PRO A 24 8.08 -6.51 -11.47
CA PRO A 24 7.32 -7.50 -12.22
C PRO A 24 6.66 -8.50 -11.27
N VAL A 25 5.51 -9.03 -11.66
CA VAL A 25 4.76 -10.04 -10.90
C VAL A 25 5.57 -11.32 -10.60
N ALA A 26 6.57 -11.61 -11.43
CA ALA A 26 7.49 -12.73 -11.28
C ALA A 26 8.73 -12.42 -10.42
N ALA A 27 8.91 -11.18 -9.95
CA ALA A 27 9.96 -10.85 -8.99
C ALA A 27 9.80 -11.67 -7.71
N THR A 28 10.90 -11.89 -6.99
CA THR A 28 10.87 -12.66 -5.74
C THR A 28 10.44 -11.80 -4.56
N VAL A 29 10.00 -12.43 -3.46
CA VAL A 29 9.75 -11.73 -2.19
C VAL A 29 11.02 -11.03 -1.69
N GLY A 30 12.20 -11.65 -1.88
CA GLY A 30 13.49 -11.03 -1.56
C GLY A 30 13.78 -9.77 -2.38
N ASP A 31 13.41 -9.74 -3.66
CA ASP A 31 13.49 -8.52 -4.49
C ASP A 31 12.55 -7.44 -3.97
N ALA A 32 11.32 -7.81 -3.57
CA ALA A 32 10.34 -6.89 -3.00
C ALA A 32 10.81 -6.29 -1.68
N LEU A 33 11.33 -7.12 -0.78
CA LEU A 33 11.89 -6.71 0.50
C LEU A 33 13.07 -5.74 0.31
N SER A 34 14.00 -6.07 -0.59
CA SER A 34 15.14 -5.22 -0.91
C SER A 34 14.70 -3.87 -1.51
N ALA A 35 13.66 -3.91 -2.34
CA ALA A 35 13.09 -2.70 -2.93
C ALA A 35 12.40 -1.82 -1.88
N LEU A 36 11.61 -2.39 -0.96
CA LEU A 36 10.96 -1.66 0.13
C LEU A 36 11.99 -1.01 1.07
N ARG A 37 13.02 -1.75 1.51
CA ARG A 37 14.07 -1.23 2.41
C ARG A 37 14.89 -0.07 1.83
N SER A 38 15.05 -0.06 0.51
CA SER A 38 15.81 0.98 -0.20
C SER A 38 14.94 2.17 -0.63
N SER A 39 13.65 2.15 -0.32
CA SER A 39 12.68 3.17 -0.73
C SER A 39 12.31 4.08 0.44
N GLU A 40 12.04 5.35 0.14
CA GLU A 40 11.31 6.23 1.06
C GLU A 40 9.78 5.97 0.99
N ASP A 41 9.31 5.33 -0.08
CA ASP A 41 7.91 4.94 -0.24
C ASP A 41 7.60 3.64 0.54
N SER A 42 6.47 3.61 1.25
CA SER A 42 6.00 2.45 2.00
C SER A 42 5.40 1.33 1.13
N PHE A 43 5.45 1.48 -0.20
CA PHE A 43 4.77 0.60 -1.13
C PHE A 43 5.48 0.48 -2.49
N LEU A 44 5.13 -0.58 -3.22
CA LEU A 44 5.62 -0.90 -4.57
C LEU A 44 4.47 -1.27 -5.48
N SER A 45 4.53 -0.84 -6.73
CA SER A 45 3.59 -1.23 -7.76
C SER A 45 4.01 -2.55 -8.40
N VAL A 46 3.07 -3.48 -8.59
CA VAL A 46 3.35 -4.79 -9.20
C VAL A 46 2.74 -4.83 -10.60
N TRP A 47 3.52 -5.24 -11.59
CA TRP A 47 3.14 -5.16 -13.00
C TRP A 47 3.19 -6.52 -13.71
N SER A 48 2.28 -6.72 -14.67
CA SER A 48 2.20 -7.94 -15.50
C SER A 48 3.39 -8.14 -16.46
N CYS A 49 4.21 -7.12 -16.61
CA CYS A 49 5.31 -7.01 -17.55
C CYS A 49 6.65 -6.97 -16.80
N ASP A 50 7.66 -7.63 -17.35
CA ASP A 50 9.05 -7.42 -16.95
C ASP A 50 9.76 -6.55 -17.99
N HIS A 51 10.18 -5.36 -17.58
CA HIS A 51 10.95 -4.44 -18.42
C HIS A 51 12.45 -4.47 -18.12
N ARG A 52 12.88 -5.11 -17.02
CA ARG A 52 14.31 -5.27 -16.70
C ARG A 52 14.98 -6.16 -17.75
N SER A 53 14.28 -7.19 -18.22
CA SER A 53 14.70 -8.06 -19.33
C SER A 53 14.63 -7.39 -20.71
N LYS A 54 13.66 -6.51 -20.94
CA LYS A 54 13.49 -5.82 -22.24
C LYS A 54 14.44 -4.64 -22.46
N ALA A 55 14.95 -3.99 -21.41
CA ALA A 55 16.00 -2.98 -21.56
C ALA A 55 17.33 -3.57 -22.06
N ALA A 56 17.62 -4.84 -21.73
CA ALA A 56 18.76 -5.58 -22.28
C ALA A 56 18.52 -6.11 -23.71
N ALA A 57 17.27 -6.48 -24.04
CA ALA A 57 16.91 -7.04 -25.36
C ALA A 57 16.56 -5.97 -26.43
N ALA A 58 16.18 -4.75 -26.03
CA ALA A 58 15.88 -3.64 -26.95
C ALA A 58 17.11 -3.10 -27.69
N ALA A 59 18.32 -3.54 -27.32
CA ALA A 59 19.53 -3.31 -28.11
C ALA A 59 19.68 -4.29 -29.30
N ALA A 60 18.80 -5.30 -29.44
CA ALA A 60 19.02 -6.43 -30.36
C ALA A 60 17.86 -6.83 -31.28
N SER A 61 16.64 -6.30 -31.17
CA SER A 61 15.59 -6.65 -32.16
C SER A 61 14.44 -5.64 -32.25
N HIS A 62 14.15 -5.27 -33.49
CA HIS A 62 13.01 -4.45 -33.93
C HIS A 62 11.87 -5.39 -34.36
N GLU A 63 11.29 -6.16 -33.44
CA GLU A 63 10.08 -6.92 -33.76
C GLU A 63 9.01 -6.70 -32.68
N GLY A 64 7.94 -6.01 -33.11
CA GLY A 64 6.73 -5.78 -32.34
C GLY A 64 5.97 -7.08 -32.18
N GLY A 65 6.30 -7.85 -31.14
CA GLY A 65 5.42 -8.89 -30.64
C GLY A 65 4.19 -8.26 -29.98
N GLU A 66 3.01 -8.82 -30.24
CA GLU A 66 1.75 -8.60 -29.54
C GLU A 66 1.93 -8.89 -28.04
N GLY A 67 2.56 -7.97 -27.32
CA GLY A 67 2.75 -8.05 -25.90
C GLY A 67 1.45 -7.65 -25.21
N GLY A 68 0.88 -8.59 -24.44
CA GLY A 68 -0.26 -8.33 -23.58
C GLY A 68 -0.12 -7.01 -22.82
N GLU A 69 -1.25 -6.38 -22.52
CA GLU A 69 -1.28 -5.04 -21.97
C GLU A 69 -0.51 -4.98 -20.63
N CYS A 70 0.66 -4.34 -20.67
CA CYS A 70 1.46 -4.06 -19.49
C CYS A 70 0.66 -3.16 -18.56
N ARG A 71 0.18 -3.75 -17.46
CA ARG A 71 -0.70 -3.11 -16.48
C ARG A 71 -0.15 -3.35 -15.08
N CYS A 72 -0.32 -2.36 -14.23
CA CYS A 72 -0.23 -2.52 -12.79
C CYS A 72 -1.37 -3.46 -12.35
N VAL A 73 -1.01 -4.56 -11.70
CA VAL A 73 -1.91 -5.62 -11.23
C VAL A 73 -2.03 -5.65 -9.70
N GLY A 74 -1.20 -4.88 -8.99
CA GLY A 74 -1.20 -4.91 -7.54
C GLY A 74 -0.37 -3.80 -6.91
N LYS A 75 -0.56 -3.66 -5.61
CA LYS A 75 0.23 -2.84 -4.70
C LYS A 75 0.73 -3.76 -3.60
N LEU A 76 1.98 -3.59 -3.21
CA LEU A 76 2.63 -4.37 -2.16
C LEU A 76 3.29 -3.42 -1.18
N CYS A 77 3.18 -3.68 0.11
CA CYS A 77 3.85 -2.95 1.19
C CYS A 77 4.55 -3.92 2.15
N MET A 78 5.21 -3.39 3.19
CA MET A 78 5.90 -4.23 4.17
C MET A 78 4.93 -5.12 4.95
N VAL A 79 3.69 -4.70 5.16
CA VAL A 79 2.68 -5.51 5.87
C VAL A 79 2.39 -6.81 5.11
N ASP A 80 2.29 -6.77 3.79
CA ASP A 80 2.10 -7.97 2.96
C ASP A 80 3.27 -8.96 3.17
N VAL A 81 4.50 -8.43 3.23
CA VAL A 81 5.72 -9.22 3.46
C VAL A 81 5.74 -9.80 4.86
N ILE A 82 5.41 -9.00 5.89
CA ILE A 82 5.35 -9.45 7.28
C ILE A 82 4.31 -10.55 7.43
N CYS A 83 3.09 -10.36 6.94
CA CYS A 83 2.03 -11.37 7.02
C CYS A 83 2.43 -12.66 6.31
N TYR A 84 3.02 -12.56 5.11
CA TYR A 84 3.50 -13.72 4.37
C TYR A 84 4.60 -14.47 5.13
N LEU A 85 5.64 -13.77 5.59
CA LEU A 85 6.78 -14.38 6.31
C LEU A 85 6.39 -14.94 7.68
N SER A 86 5.32 -14.44 8.28
CA SER A 86 4.78 -14.93 9.56
C SER A 86 3.91 -16.18 9.42
N SER A 87 3.59 -16.61 8.21
CA SER A 87 2.86 -17.87 7.98
C SER A 87 3.71 -19.07 8.40
N GLU A 88 3.07 -20.14 8.90
CA GLU A 88 3.77 -21.35 9.38
C GLU A 88 4.67 -21.96 8.29
N ASP A 89 4.21 -21.97 7.04
CA ASP A 89 4.98 -22.47 5.89
C ASP A 89 6.26 -21.65 5.68
N SER A 90 6.16 -20.32 5.78
CA SER A 90 7.30 -19.42 5.58
C SER A 90 8.30 -19.49 6.72
N LEU A 91 7.82 -19.60 7.96
CA LEU A 91 8.66 -19.75 9.15
C LEU A 91 9.44 -21.09 9.13
N SER A 92 8.84 -22.14 8.59
CA SER A 92 9.47 -23.45 8.45
C SER A 92 10.57 -23.48 7.39
N SER A 93 10.52 -22.59 6.39
CA SER A 93 11.52 -22.51 5.31
C SER A 93 11.72 -21.08 4.79
N PRO A 94 12.36 -20.19 5.59
CA PRO A 94 12.48 -18.77 5.24
C PRO A 94 13.22 -18.52 3.91
N SER A 95 14.21 -19.36 3.59
CA SER A 95 14.96 -19.23 2.34
C SER A 95 14.13 -19.50 1.10
N GLU A 96 13.14 -20.41 1.18
CA GLU A 96 12.23 -20.69 0.08
C GLU A 96 11.12 -19.64 0.02
N ALA A 97 10.62 -19.18 1.17
CA ALA A 97 9.69 -18.07 1.24
C ALA A 97 10.21 -16.82 0.53
N LEU A 98 11.50 -16.48 0.70
CA LEU A 98 12.12 -15.34 0.02
C LEU A 98 12.24 -15.51 -1.50
N LYS A 99 12.28 -16.74 -2.01
CA LYS A 99 12.35 -17.02 -3.46
C LYS A 99 10.98 -17.09 -4.13
N ALA A 100 9.91 -17.15 -3.35
CA ALA A 100 8.55 -17.19 -3.89
C ALA A 100 8.25 -15.93 -4.72
N PRO A 101 7.37 -16.03 -5.73
CA PRO A 101 7.01 -14.87 -6.54
C PRO A 101 6.14 -13.89 -5.76
N VAL A 102 6.25 -12.60 -6.07
CA VAL A 102 5.44 -11.52 -5.49
C VAL A 102 3.94 -11.74 -5.68
N SER A 103 3.52 -12.46 -6.72
CA SER A 103 2.12 -12.87 -6.90
C SER A 103 1.54 -13.67 -5.73
N ALA A 104 2.37 -14.31 -4.90
CA ALA A 104 1.94 -15.00 -3.70
C ALA A 104 1.45 -14.04 -2.59
N LEU A 105 1.91 -12.78 -2.61
CA LEU A 105 1.58 -11.76 -1.60
C LEU A 105 0.37 -10.91 -2.02
N LEU A 106 0.01 -10.90 -3.30
CA LEU A 106 -1.03 -10.02 -3.79
C LEU A 106 -2.42 -10.52 -3.38
N PRO A 107 -3.28 -9.64 -2.83
CA PRO A 107 -4.67 -9.97 -2.58
C PRO A 107 -5.38 -10.27 -3.91
N LYS A 108 -6.21 -11.32 -3.92
CA LYS A 108 -6.96 -11.76 -5.11
C LYS A 108 -8.31 -11.05 -5.22
N ILE A 109 -8.30 -9.72 -5.12
CA ILE A 109 -9.51 -8.90 -5.12
C ILE A 109 -9.62 -8.16 -6.47
N PRO A 110 -10.57 -8.55 -7.33
CA PRO A 110 -10.73 -7.91 -8.63
C PRO A 110 -11.15 -6.45 -8.44
N GLY A 111 -10.57 -5.55 -9.25
CA GLY A 111 -10.95 -4.14 -9.24
C GLY A 111 -10.32 -3.28 -8.14
N GLN A 112 -9.47 -3.84 -7.26
CA GLN A 112 -8.77 -3.07 -6.23
C GLN A 112 -7.76 -2.05 -6.83
N VAL A 113 -7.17 -2.39 -7.97
CA VAL A 113 -6.28 -1.53 -8.76
C VAL A 113 -6.93 -1.27 -10.11
N VAL A 114 -7.16 0.01 -10.44
CA VAL A 114 -7.86 0.41 -11.67
C VAL A 114 -7.04 1.45 -12.42
N HIS A 115 -6.83 1.25 -13.73
CA HIS A 115 -6.17 2.25 -14.57
C HIS A 115 -7.20 3.28 -15.03
N VAL A 116 -6.85 4.56 -14.93
CA VAL A 116 -7.75 5.67 -15.24
C VAL A 116 -7.03 6.67 -16.13
N GLU A 117 -7.73 7.14 -17.16
CA GLU A 117 -7.22 8.19 -18.04
C GLU A 117 -7.10 9.51 -17.28
N PRO A 118 -6.02 10.30 -17.46
CA PRO A 118 -5.87 11.57 -16.75
C PRO A 118 -6.99 12.57 -17.06
N SER A 119 -7.63 12.43 -18.22
CA SER A 119 -8.75 13.26 -18.65
C SER A 119 -10.10 12.91 -18.01
N SER A 120 -10.20 11.76 -17.34
CA SER A 120 -11.43 11.31 -16.67
C SER A 120 -11.90 12.33 -15.64
N ARG A 121 -13.21 12.38 -15.38
CA ARG A 121 -13.75 13.32 -14.40
C ARG A 121 -13.47 12.84 -12.98
N LEU A 122 -13.30 13.77 -12.04
CA LEU A 122 -13.11 13.44 -10.63
C LEU A 122 -14.28 12.62 -10.06
N VAL A 123 -15.51 12.89 -10.51
CA VAL A 123 -16.69 12.10 -10.10
C VAL A 123 -16.61 10.63 -10.52
N GLU A 124 -16.07 10.36 -11.72
CA GLU A 124 -15.89 8.99 -12.21
C GLU A 124 -14.84 8.26 -11.35
N ALA A 125 -13.78 8.95 -10.91
CA ALA A 125 -12.81 8.41 -9.97
C ALA A 125 -13.42 8.13 -8.58
N ILE A 126 -14.32 8.99 -8.09
CA ILE A 126 -15.06 8.77 -6.84
C ILE A 126 -15.94 7.51 -6.97
N ASP A 127 -16.67 7.35 -8.07
CA ASP A 127 -17.52 6.19 -8.31
C ASP A 127 -16.71 4.89 -8.32
N LEU A 128 -15.52 4.89 -8.93
CA LEU A 128 -14.60 3.74 -8.90
C LEU A 128 -14.16 3.39 -7.48
N ILE A 129 -13.84 4.40 -6.66
CA ILE A 129 -13.44 4.19 -5.25
C ILE A 129 -14.62 3.63 -4.44
N LEU A 130 -15.82 4.15 -4.64
CA LEU A 130 -17.04 3.64 -3.99
C LEU A 130 -17.37 2.20 -4.41
N GLN A 131 -16.94 1.76 -5.61
CA GLN A 131 -17.05 0.38 -6.08
C GLN A 131 -15.94 -0.54 -5.55
N GLY A 132 -15.02 -0.03 -4.74
CA GLY A 132 -13.95 -0.81 -4.09
C GLY A 132 -12.56 -0.62 -4.68
N ALA A 133 -12.36 0.29 -5.64
CA ALA A 133 -11.02 0.63 -6.11
C ALA A 133 -10.25 1.38 -5.02
N GLN A 134 -9.05 0.89 -4.67
CA GLN A 134 -8.21 1.49 -3.64
C GLN A 134 -7.07 2.32 -4.22
N ASN A 135 -6.58 1.92 -5.40
CA ASN A 135 -5.48 2.58 -6.07
C ASN A 135 -5.86 2.81 -7.54
N LEU A 136 -6.04 4.08 -7.91
CA LEU A 136 -6.22 4.49 -9.29
C LEU A 136 -4.85 4.78 -9.89
N VAL A 137 -4.50 4.05 -10.95
CA VAL A 137 -3.22 4.14 -11.65
C VAL A 137 -3.40 5.10 -12.81
N VAL A 138 -2.69 6.22 -12.80
CA VAL A 138 -2.88 7.32 -13.74
C VAL A 138 -1.55 7.68 -14.42
N PRO A 139 -1.50 7.77 -15.76
CA PRO A 139 -0.34 8.28 -16.47
C PRO A 139 0.01 9.71 -16.02
N ILE A 140 1.28 9.94 -15.67
CA ILE A 140 1.78 11.28 -15.35
C ILE A 140 1.93 12.05 -16.66
N GLN A 141 1.10 13.08 -16.82
CA GLN A 141 1.24 14.01 -17.93
C GLN A 141 2.49 14.87 -17.73
N THR A 142 3.63 14.44 -18.25
CA THR A 142 4.79 15.30 -18.40
C THR A 142 4.44 16.36 -19.43
N ARG A 143 4.08 17.57 -18.97
CA ARG A 143 3.96 18.71 -19.89
C ARG A 143 5.32 18.89 -20.55
N SER A 144 5.43 18.48 -21.81
CA SER A 144 6.56 18.73 -22.70
C SER A 144 6.73 20.24 -22.89
N THR A 145 7.21 20.91 -21.85
CA THR A 145 7.80 22.23 -21.97
C THR A 145 9.24 21.98 -22.39
N ARG A 146 9.69 22.74 -23.39
CA ARG A 146 11.08 22.76 -23.89
C ARG A 146 12.06 23.23 -22.80
N ARG A 147 12.22 22.44 -21.75
CA ARG A 147 13.23 22.58 -20.69
C ARG A 147 13.91 21.24 -20.43
N LYS A 148 14.20 20.49 -21.50
CA LYS A 148 15.27 19.48 -21.47
C LYS A 148 16.62 20.20 -21.39
N GLN A 149 16.95 20.82 -20.25
CA GLN A 149 18.37 21.11 -19.97
C GLN A 149 18.76 21.35 -18.51
N HIS A 150 17.87 21.63 -17.54
CA HIS A 150 18.34 21.97 -16.18
C HIS A 150 17.44 21.54 -15.01
N GLN A 151 17.02 20.28 -14.98
CA GLN A 151 16.56 19.65 -13.73
C GLN A 151 17.15 18.24 -13.60
N LYS A 152 18.47 18.21 -13.40
CA LYS A 152 19.09 17.22 -12.52
C LYS A 152 18.87 17.74 -11.10
N LEU A 153 18.12 16.98 -10.30
CA LEU A 153 17.81 17.04 -8.87
C LEU A 153 16.31 16.69 -8.80
N SER A 154 15.90 15.46 -8.48
CA SER A 154 16.23 14.74 -7.25
C SER A 154 16.83 13.36 -7.53
N SER A 155 17.95 13.06 -6.89
CA SER A 155 18.49 11.72 -6.76
C SER A 155 17.60 10.89 -5.83
N SER A 156 16.59 10.20 -6.38
CA SER A 156 16.15 8.94 -5.78
C SER A 156 16.94 7.83 -6.46
N THR A 157 17.71 7.08 -5.67
CA THR A 157 18.66 6.06 -6.14
C THR A 157 17.97 4.76 -6.59
N GLY A 158 16.68 4.82 -6.92
CA GLY A 158 15.87 3.68 -7.35
C GLY A 158 15.57 3.72 -8.85
N PRO A 159 15.41 2.56 -9.51
CA PRO A 159 15.01 2.53 -10.91
C PRO A 159 13.59 3.08 -11.05
N ILE A 160 13.47 4.30 -11.57
CA ILE A 160 12.19 4.85 -12.04
C ILE A 160 11.76 3.98 -13.23
N THR A 161 10.60 3.36 -13.12
CA THR A 161 10.14 2.38 -14.10
C THR A 161 9.13 3.00 -15.04
N VAL A 162 9.56 3.14 -16.28
CA VAL A 162 8.76 3.66 -17.38
C VAL A 162 8.08 2.48 -18.06
N HIS A 163 6.74 2.47 -18.08
CA HIS A 163 5.95 1.43 -18.72
C HIS A 163 5.44 1.96 -20.06
N LYS A 164 5.87 1.34 -21.17
CA LYS A 164 5.57 1.79 -22.55
C LYS A 164 5.94 3.25 -22.85
N GLY A 165 6.94 3.80 -22.18
CA GLY A 165 7.36 5.20 -22.38
C GLY A 165 6.66 6.21 -21.46
N GLU A 166 5.77 5.75 -20.58
CA GLU A 166 5.02 6.58 -19.64
C GLU A 166 5.38 6.27 -18.18
N GLU A 167 5.35 7.30 -17.35
CA GLU A 167 5.39 7.18 -15.90
C GLU A 167 3.97 7.22 -15.36
N PHE A 168 3.73 6.53 -14.26
CA PHE A 168 2.41 6.45 -13.63
C PHE A 168 2.51 6.96 -12.20
N CYS A 169 1.38 7.43 -11.65
CA CYS A 169 1.20 7.73 -10.24
C CYS A 169 -0.03 7.01 -9.69
N TRP A 170 -0.15 6.98 -8.36
CA TRP A 170 -1.35 6.51 -7.68
C TRP A 170 -2.16 7.65 -7.11
N LEU A 171 -3.48 7.51 -7.25
CA LEU A 171 -4.46 8.24 -6.45
C LEU A 171 -5.21 7.26 -5.56
N THR A 172 -5.32 7.62 -4.29
CA THR A 172 -6.08 6.88 -3.28
C THR A 172 -7.32 7.65 -2.84
N GLN A 173 -8.17 7.03 -2.03
CA GLN A 173 -9.27 7.71 -1.35
C GLN A 173 -8.77 8.95 -0.58
N GLU A 174 -7.63 8.85 0.11
CA GLU A 174 -7.06 9.96 0.86
C GLU A 174 -6.74 11.16 -0.04
N ASP A 175 -6.22 10.93 -1.25
CA ASP A 175 -5.94 12.00 -2.21
C ASP A 175 -7.19 12.73 -2.65
N VAL A 176 -8.26 11.98 -2.91
CA VAL A 176 -9.56 12.55 -3.27
C VAL A 176 -10.11 13.35 -2.09
N ILE A 177 -10.13 12.79 -0.87
CA ILE A 177 -10.63 13.49 0.31
C ILE A 177 -9.82 14.77 0.57
N ARG A 178 -8.49 14.70 0.53
CA ARG A 178 -7.62 15.88 0.69
C ARG A 178 -7.92 16.96 -0.34
N PHE A 179 -8.18 16.56 -1.59
CA PHE A 179 -8.61 17.48 -2.64
C PHE A 179 -9.97 18.13 -2.32
N LEU A 180 -10.96 17.34 -1.91
CA LEU A 180 -12.30 17.82 -1.55
C LEU A 180 -12.30 18.76 -0.34
N LEU A 181 -11.40 18.57 0.62
CA LEU A 181 -11.26 19.43 1.80
C LEU A 181 -10.95 20.89 1.42
N ASN A 182 -10.28 21.14 0.30
CA ASN A 182 -10.07 22.50 -0.22
C ASN A 182 -11.37 23.22 -0.61
N SER A 183 -12.46 22.46 -0.77
CA SER A 183 -13.79 22.97 -1.13
C SER A 183 -14.86 22.50 -0.15
N ILE A 184 -14.51 22.30 1.13
CA ILE A 184 -15.39 21.71 2.14
C ILE A 184 -16.74 22.45 2.28
N GLY A 185 -16.76 23.76 2.03
CA GLY A 185 -17.98 24.59 2.06
C GLY A 185 -19.05 24.17 1.05
N ILE A 186 -18.70 23.47 -0.03
CA ILE A 186 -19.65 22.92 -1.01
C ILE A 186 -20.53 21.84 -0.38
N PHE A 187 -20.04 21.14 0.64
CA PHE A 187 -20.75 20.03 1.29
C PHE A 187 -21.64 20.47 2.44
N SER A 188 -21.74 21.77 2.73
CA SER A 188 -22.62 22.27 3.79
C SER A 188 -24.09 21.86 3.54
N PRO A 189 -24.83 21.35 4.56
CA PRO A 189 -24.48 21.33 5.98
C PRO A 189 -23.86 20.01 6.48
N ILE A 190 -23.44 19.09 5.60
CA ILE A 190 -23.00 17.73 5.98
C ILE A 190 -21.88 17.75 7.03
N PRO A 191 -20.79 18.55 6.88
CA PRO A 191 -19.72 18.58 7.89
C PRO A 191 -20.14 19.09 9.28
N ALA A 192 -21.31 19.71 9.41
CA ALA A 192 -21.83 20.21 10.68
C ALA A 192 -22.73 19.20 11.41
N ARG A 193 -23.00 18.04 10.82
CA ARG A 193 -23.80 16.97 11.42
C ARG A 193 -22.93 16.00 12.21
N THR A 194 -23.49 15.34 13.23
CA THR A 194 -22.77 14.29 13.95
C THR A 194 -22.64 13.03 13.08
N ILE A 195 -21.56 12.28 13.27
CA ILE A 195 -21.32 11.00 12.58
C ILE A 195 -22.46 10.00 12.78
N ASP A 196 -23.08 10.02 13.96
CA ASP A 196 -24.24 9.19 14.31
C ASP A 196 -25.46 9.54 13.45
N THR A 197 -25.82 10.83 13.36
CA THR A 197 -26.98 11.25 12.55
C THR A 197 -26.77 11.03 11.04
N LEU A 198 -25.51 10.92 10.60
CA LEU A 198 -25.15 10.60 9.23
C LEU A 198 -25.17 9.09 8.96
N GLY A 199 -25.29 8.25 9.99
CA GLY A 199 -25.28 6.79 9.85
C GLY A 199 -23.90 6.25 9.44
N LEU A 200 -22.82 6.91 9.87
CA LEU A 200 -21.44 6.57 9.48
C LEU A 200 -20.72 5.68 10.51
N ILE A 201 -21.38 5.34 11.62
CA ILE A 201 -20.79 4.48 12.66
C ILE A 201 -20.96 3.02 12.26
N THR A 202 -19.85 2.31 12.09
CA THR A 202 -19.82 0.86 11.89
C THR A 202 -19.42 0.18 13.20
N THR A 203 -20.12 -0.89 13.58
CA THR A 203 -19.84 -1.66 14.81
C THR A 203 -19.13 -3.00 14.53
N GLU A 204 -18.91 -3.33 13.26
CA GLU A 204 -18.09 -4.46 12.84
C GLU A 204 -16.62 -4.04 12.91
N VAL A 205 -15.97 -4.35 14.03
CA VAL A 205 -14.57 -4.00 14.30
C VAL A 205 -13.75 -5.28 14.35
N LEU A 206 -12.64 -5.29 13.63
CA LEU A 206 -11.62 -6.34 13.78
C LEU A 206 -10.96 -6.15 15.14
N ALA A 207 -11.10 -7.14 16.02
CA ALA A 207 -10.55 -7.08 17.36
C ALA A 207 -9.87 -8.38 17.75
N VAL A 208 -8.80 -8.27 18.53
CA VAL A 208 -8.04 -9.39 19.09
C VAL A 208 -7.81 -9.17 20.59
N ASP A 209 -7.77 -10.27 21.33
CA ASP A 209 -7.50 -10.23 22.77
C ASP A 209 -6.02 -9.92 23.03
N TYR A 210 -5.74 -9.05 24.00
CA TYR A 210 -4.40 -8.59 24.37
C TYR A 210 -3.42 -9.74 24.63
N HIS A 211 -3.88 -10.82 25.26
CA HIS A 211 -3.04 -11.97 25.64
C HIS A 211 -3.01 -13.07 24.57
N SER A 212 -3.83 -12.97 23.51
CA SER A 212 -3.81 -13.94 22.42
C SER A 212 -2.48 -13.90 21.66
N PRO A 213 -2.00 -15.05 21.13
CA PRO A 213 -0.80 -15.08 20.29
C PRO A 213 -0.95 -14.15 19.08
N ALA A 214 0.07 -13.36 18.77
CA ALA A 214 0.04 -12.44 17.64
C ALA A 214 -0.13 -13.15 16.28
N SER A 215 0.32 -14.39 16.17
CA SER A 215 0.08 -15.23 14.99
C SER A 215 -1.41 -15.45 14.70
N ALA A 216 -2.27 -15.46 15.72
CA ALA A 216 -3.71 -15.56 15.54
C ALA A 216 -4.34 -14.28 14.94
N ALA A 217 -3.64 -13.14 15.03
CA ALA A 217 -4.09 -11.87 14.47
C ALA A 217 -3.76 -11.72 12.97
N LEU A 218 -3.01 -12.63 12.36
CA LEU A 218 -2.54 -12.51 10.97
C LEU A 218 -3.67 -12.31 9.97
N GLU A 219 -4.75 -13.08 10.09
CA GLU A 219 -5.92 -12.93 9.22
C GLU A 219 -6.59 -11.56 9.43
N ALA A 220 -6.71 -11.10 10.68
CA ALA A 220 -7.27 -9.80 11.00
C ALA A 220 -6.41 -8.65 10.43
N ILE A 221 -5.08 -8.75 10.52
CA ILE A 221 -4.13 -7.75 9.98
C ILE A 221 -4.20 -7.72 8.44
N SER A 222 -4.18 -8.89 7.79
CA SER A 222 -4.31 -8.97 6.33
C SER A 222 -5.66 -8.43 5.86
N ARG A 223 -6.74 -8.71 6.60
CA ARG A 223 -8.07 -8.18 6.31
C ARG A 223 -8.14 -6.68 6.53
N SER A 224 -7.55 -6.15 7.61
CA SER A 224 -7.56 -4.72 7.89
C SER A 224 -6.77 -3.92 6.85
N LEU A 225 -5.68 -4.49 6.31
CA LEU A 225 -4.96 -3.90 5.18
C LEU A 225 -5.86 -3.77 3.93
N VAL A 226 -6.65 -4.79 3.63
CA VAL A 226 -7.62 -4.74 2.52
C VAL A 226 -8.75 -3.75 2.82
N GLU A 227 -9.33 -3.77 4.01
CA GLU A 227 -10.44 -2.90 4.38
C GLU A 227 -10.01 -1.44 4.62
N GLN A 228 -8.70 -1.16 4.60
CA GLN A 228 -8.11 0.13 4.96
C GLN A 228 -8.50 0.56 6.38
N THR A 229 -8.47 -0.41 7.30
CA THR A 229 -8.80 -0.29 8.72
C THR A 229 -7.63 -0.77 9.59
N SER A 230 -7.86 -0.88 10.89
CA SER A 230 -6.90 -1.32 11.90
C SER A 230 -7.50 -2.46 12.73
N VAL A 231 -6.65 -3.22 13.44
CA VAL A 231 -7.09 -4.28 14.35
C VAL A 231 -7.05 -3.75 15.78
N ALA A 232 -8.20 -3.67 16.43
CA ALA A 232 -8.30 -3.28 17.83
C ALA A 232 -7.70 -4.35 18.75
N VAL A 233 -6.91 -3.94 19.73
CA VAL A 233 -6.43 -4.79 20.81
C VAL A 233 -7.25 -4.49 22.05
N VAL A 234 -7.96 -5.50 22.56
CA VAL A 234 -8.88 -5.35 23.70
C VAL A 234 -8.44 -6.22 24.87
N ASP A 235 -8.80 -5.83 26.08
CA ASP A 235 -8.65 -6.70 27.25
C ASP A 235 -9.78 -7.75 27.34
N VAL A 236 -9.74 -8.56 28.40
CA VAL A 236 -10.72 -9.61 28.68
C VAL A 236 -12.14 -9.08 28.92
N GLU A 237 -12.31 -7.79 29.23
CA GLU A 237 -13.60 -7.13 29.40
C GLU A 237 -14.09 -6.46 28.10
N GLY A 238 -13.30 -6.52 27.03
CA GLY A 238 -13.59 -5.88 25.75
C GLY A 238 -13.27 -4.38 25.73
N VAL A 239 -12.49 -3.88 26.69
CA VAL A 239 -12.04 -2.50 26.72
C VAL A 239 -10.89 -2.32 25.74
N LEU A 240 -10.96 -1.27 24.92
CA LEU A 240 -9.90 -0.95 23.96
C LEU A 240 -8.62 -0.52 24.68
N ILE A 241 -7.54 -1.26 24.44
CA ILE A 241 -6.21 -0.98 24.98
C ILE A 241 -5.34 -0.26 23.94
N GLY A 242 -5.45 -0.64 22.67
CA GLY A 242 -4.73 -0.02 21.57
C GLY A 242 -5.05 -0.69 20.23
N GLU A 243 -4.12 -0.65 19.28
CA GLU A 243 -4.34 -1.20 17.95
C GLU A 243 -3.08 -1.77 17.31
N ILE A 244 -3.27 -2.71 16.38
CA ILE A 244 -2.25 -3.15 15.43
C ILE A 244 -2.67 -2.62 14.06
N SER A 245 -2.08 -1.49 13.67
CA SER A 245 -2.44 -0.82 12.42
C SER A 245 -1.50 -1.23 11.26
N PRO A 246 -2.05 -1.50 10.06
CA PRO A 246 -1.22 -1.71 8.87
C PRO A 246 -0.32 -0.51 8.55
N SER A 247 -0.75 0.71 8.86
CA SER A 247 0.07 1.91 8.66
C SER A 247 1.34 1.91 9.53
N THR A 248 1.23 1.53 10.80
CA THR A 248 2.40 1.43 11.69
C THR A 248 3.29 0.27 11.26
N LEU A 249 2.70 -0.91 10.97
CA LEU A 249 3.43 -2.08 10.48
C LEU A 249 4.16 -1.83 9.16
N ALA A 250 3.60 -1.01 8.27
CA ALA A 250 4.21 -0.68 6.98
C ALA A 250 5.54 0.09 7.13
N CYS A 251 5.76 0.73 8.28
CA CYS A 251 6.98 1.45 8.61
C CYS A 251 8.02 0.58 9.33
N CYS A 252 7.67 -0.64 9.72
CA CYS A 252 8.59 -1.56 10.38
C CYS A 252 9.50 -2.30 9.39
N GLU A 253 10.47 -3.03 9.92
CA GLU A 253 11.25 -4.02 9.16
C GLU A 253 10.57 -5.39 9.18
N GLU A 254 10.99 -6.29 8.29
CA GLU A 254 10.51 -7.66 8.23
C GLU A 254 10.84 -8.49 9.48
N THR A 255 11.73 -8.00 10.35
CA THR A 255 12.04 -8.63 11.65
C THR A 255 10.80 -8.76 12.54
N VAL A 256 9.78 -7.91 12.32
CA VAL A 256 8.47 -8.03 12.97
C VAL A 256 7.80 -9.39 12.69
N ALA A 257 8.09 -10.06 11.58
CA ALA A 257 7.55 -11.40 11.32
C ALA A 257 7.95 -12.42 12.42
N ALA A 258 9.16 -12.31 12.96
CA ALA A 258 9.59 -13.13 14.09
C ALA A 258 8.88 -12.74 15.39
N ALA A 259 8.60 -11.45 15.58
CA ALA A 259 7.82 -10.95 16.72
C ALA A 259 6.38 -11.47 16.67
N VAL A 260 5.75 -11.46 15.49
CA VAL A 260 4.41 -12.04 15.30
C VAL A 260 4.37 -13.53 15.67
N ALA A 261 5.44 -14.27 15.38
CA ALA A 261 5.52 -15.71 15.68
C ALA A 261 5.70 -16.01 17.18
N THR A 262 6.15 -15.05 17.98
CA THR A 262 6.64 -15.30 19.36
C THR A 262 5.91 -14.50 20.44
N LEU A 263 5.30 -13.37 20.08
CA LEU A 263 4.68 -12.45 21.04
C LEU A 263 3.17 -12.64 21.16
N SER A 264 2.61 -12.10 22.24
CA SER A 264 1.17 -11.82 22.34
C SER A 264 0.78 -10.60 21.49
N CYS A 265 -0.51 -10.40 21.24
CA CYS A 265 -1.00 -9.22 20.51
C CYS A 265 -0.63 -7.90 21.23
N GLY A 266 -0.75 -7.86 22.56
CA GLY A 266 -0.37 -6.70 23.37
C GLY A 266 1.13 -6.41 23.36
N ASP A 267 1.95 -7.46 23.39
CA ASP A 267 3.41 -7.32 23.29
C ASP A 267 3.84 -6.92 21.88
N LEU A 268 3.20 -7.46 20.83
CA LEU A 268 3.44 -7.04 19.44
C LEU A 268 3.08 -5.58 19.23
N MET A 269 1.92 -5.14 19.74
CA MET A 269 1.51 -3.73 19.73
C MET A 269 2.56 -2.83 20.38
N SER A 270 3.04 -3.23 21.56
CA SER A 270 4.11 -2.49 22.26
C SER A 270 5.44 -2.50 21.48
N TYR A 271 5.79 -3.62 20.85
CA TYR A 271 6.99 -3.80 20.04
C TYR A 271 7.02 -2.85 18.84
N ILE A 272 5.91 -2.76 18.10
CA ILE A 272 5.82 -1.92 16.90
C ILE A 272 5.84 -0.43 17.25
N ASP A 273 5.19 -0.04 18.36
CA ASP A 273 5.15 1.35 18.82
C ASP A 273 6.52 1.85 19.30
N CYS A 274 7.33 0.96 19.88
CA CYS A 274 8.66 1.28 20.37
C CYS A 274 9.78 1.09 19.33
N GLY A 275 9.46 0.56 18.14
CA GLY A 275 10.44 0.28 17.09
C GLY A 275 11.41 -0.86 17.42
N GLY A 276 11.00 -1.80 18.28
CA GLY A 276 11.86 -2.89 18.75
C GLY A 276 11.35 -3.54 20.05
N PRO A 277 12.05 -4.57 20.57
CA PRO A 277 11.61 -5.29 21.75
C PRO A 277 11.56 -4.37 22.97
N PRO A 278 10.42 -4.31 23.69
CA PRO A 278 10.30 -3.48 24.87
C PRO A 278 11.24 -3.97 26.00
N GLU A 279 11.71 -3.04 26.85
CA GLU A 279 12.76 -3.33 27.85
C GLU A 279 12.41 -4.47 28.80
N ASN A 280 11.12 -4.66 29.10
CA ASN A 280 10.64 -5.76 29.93
C ASN A 280 10.89 -7.13 29.28
N LEU A 281 10.72 -7.26 27.96
CA LEU A 281 10.97 -8.50 27.22
C LEU A 281 12.48 -8.78 27.08
N VAL A 282 13.29 -7.74 26.86
CA VAL A 282 14.76 -7.87 26.83
C VAL A 282 15.29 -8.41 28.16
N ARG A 283 14.79 -7.89 29.29
CA ARG A 283 15.19 -8.33 30.63
C ARG A 283 14.78 -9.76 30.99
N VAL A 284 13.76 -10.31 30.34
CA VAL A 284 13.36 -11.71 30.53
C VAL A 284 14.35 -12.64 29.83
N VAL A 285 14.78 -12.30 28.62
CA VAL A 285 15.77 -13.08 27.85
C VAL A 285 17.16 -13.00 28.49
N GLU A 286 17.56 -11.86 29.06
CA GLU A 286 18.85 -11.72 29.77
C GLU A 286 18.95 -12.52 31.09
N ARG A 287 17.84 -13.10 31.56
CA ARG A 287 17.78 -13.89 32.79
C ARG A 287 17.78 -15.40 32.57
N GLU A 288 17.74 -15.84 31.31
CA GLU A 288 17.90 -17.25 30.89
C GLU A 288 19.32 -17.53 30.39
#